data_AF-A0A7V4UNY5-F1
#
_entry.id   AF-A0A7V4UNY5-F1
#
_cell.length_a   1.000
_cell.length_b   1.000
_cell.length_c   1.000
_cell.angle_alpha   90.00
_cell.angle_beta   90.00
_cell.angle_gamma   90.00
#
_symmetry.space_group_name_H-M   'P 1'
#
loop_
_entity.id
_entity.type
_entity.pdbx_description
1 polymer ?
#
loop_
_entity_poly.entity_id
_entity_poly.type
_entity_poly.pdbx_seq_one_letter_code
_entity_poly.pdbx_strand_id
1 'polypeptide(L)'
;MLILNNDEIESLISVETSLRFLEKAYSQQAGGKAAYRPRTDLYLPQTTRSGVYAFKSMEGGLTDPPVVALRLNSDVIRWEEREGRIVKNKIPQAGSGKWVGLILLFSAETGEPL
;
A
#
# COMPACT_ATOMS: atom_id res chain seq x y z
N MET A 1 -5.50 -5.37 -18.46
CA MET A 1 -4.87 -4.64 -17.34
C MET A 1 -5.37 -3.21 -17.35
N LEU A 2 -6.25 -2.90 -16.42
CA LEU A 2 -6.81 -1.56 -16.22
C LEU A 2 -5.90 -0.79 -15.25
N ILE A 3 -5.59 0.48 -15.54
CA ILE A 3 -4.84 1.34 -14.61
C ILE A 3 -5.78 2.44 -14.13
N LEU A 4 -6.03 2.46 -12.82
CA LEU A 4 -6.88 3.46 -12.18
C LEU A 4 -6.01 4.52 -11.48
N ASN A 5 -6.28 5.78 -11.77
CA ASN A 5 -5.67 6.93 -11.09
C ASN A 5 -6.46 7.33 -9.83
N ASN A 6 -5.96 8.31 -9.08
CA ASN A 6 -6.57 8.71 -7.81
C ASN A 6 -8.01 9.22 -7.97
N ASP A 7 -8.31 9.98 -9.02
CA ASP A 7 -9.63 10.59 -9.23
C ASP A 7 -10.65 9.49 -9.57
N GLU A 8 -10.25 8.51 -10.38
CA GLU A 8 -11.06 7.32 -10.68
C GLU A 8 -11.33 6.51 -9.41
N ILE A 9 -10.30 6.23 -8.61
CA ILE A 9 -10.44 5.50 -7.34
C ILE A 9 -11.36 6.26 -6.37
N GLU A 10 -11.23 7.57 -6.25
CA GLU A 10 -12.08 8.41 -5.39
C GLU A 10 -13.55 8.33 -5.80
N SER A 11 -13.83 8.27 -7.11
CA SER A 11 -15.20 8.09 -7.61
C SER A 11 -15.78 6.68 -7.40
N LEU A 12 -14.92 5.66 -7.28
CA LEU A 12 -15.33 4.25 -7.25
C LEU A 12 -15.40 3.66 -5.83
N ILE A 13 -14.60 4.17 -4.89
CA ILE A 13 -14.43 3.57 -3.56
C ILE A 13 -14.98 4.49 -2.48
N SER A 14 -16.07 4.06 -1.83
CA SER A 14 -16.60 4.72 -0.63
C SER A 14 -15.98 4.16 0.66
N VAL A 15 -16.02 4.95 1.74
CA VAL A 15 -15.64 4.50 3.09
C VAL A 15 -16.48 3.31 3.54
N GLU A 16 -17.80 3.35 3.30
CA GLU A 16 -18.71 2.25 3.63
C GLU A 16 -18.30 0.95 2.92
N THR A 17 -18.05 1.02 1.60
CA THR A 17 -17.59 -0.15 0.83
C THR A 17 -16.27 -0.66 1.36
N SER A 18 -15.34 0.24 1.70
CA SER A 18 -14.03 -0.12 2.26
C SER A 18 -14.16 -0.86 3.59
N LEU A 19 -15.00 -0.37 4.51
CA LEU A 19 -15.22 -1.00 5.81
C LEU A 19 -15.84 -2.39 5.67
N ARG A 20 -16.86 -2.54 4.81
CA ARG A 20 -17.49 -3.83 4.53
C ARG A 20 -16.48 -4.88 4.01
N PHE A 21 -15.60 -4.50 3.08
CA PHE A 21 -14.58 -5.42 2.57
C PHE A 21 -13.46 -5.69 3.58
N LEU A 22 -13.10 -4.71 4.43
CA LEU A 22 -12.16 -4.93 5.53
C LEU A 22 -12.71 -5.95 6.53
N GLU A 23 -13.98 -5.82 6.94
CA GLU A 23 -14.64 -6.78 7.84
C GLU A 23 -14.65 -8.19 7.25
N LYS A 24 -14.97 -8.32 5.95
CA LYS A 24 -14.90 -9.60 5.24
C LYS A 24 -13.49 -10.18 5.21
N ALA A 25 -12.48 -9.35 4.95
CA ALA A 25 -11.08 -9.78 4.93
C ALA A 25 -10.60 -10.28 6.30
N TYR A 26 -10.90 -9.55 7.37
CA TYR A 26 -10.54 -9.96 8.73
C TYR A 26 -11.29 -11.23 9.17
N SER A 27 -12.56 -11.36 8.82
CA SER A 27 -13.34 -12.57 9.10
C SER A 27 -12.75 -13.79 8.37
N GLN A 28 -12.34 -13.63 7.11
CA GLN A 28 -11.64 -14.68 6.37
C GLN A 28 -10.29 -15.02 6.98
N GLN A 29 -9.51 -14.02 7.39
CA GLN A 29 -8.23 -14.24 8.06
C GLN A 29 -8.41 -15.04 9.35
N ALA A 30 -9.38 -14.67 10.19
CA ALA A 30 -9.72 -15.41 11.40
C ALA A 30 -10.14 -16.87 11.10
N GLY A 31 -10.78 -17.09 9.96
CA GLY A 31 -11.17 -18.41 9.47
C GLY A 31 -10.08 -19.17 8.69
N GLY A 32 -8.84 -18.66 8.60
CA GLY A 32 -7.76 -19.31 7.84
C GLY A 32 -7.92 -19.26 6.31
N LYS A 33 -8.74 -18.33 5.81
CA LYS A 33 -9.13 -18.16 4.40
C LYS A 33 -8.56 -16.90 3.74
N ALA A 34 -7.59 -16.28 4.39
CA ALA A 34 -6.81 -15.17 3.87
C ALA A 34 -5.36 -15.33 4.32
N ALA A 35 -4.43 -14.83 3.51
CA ALA A 35 -3.01 -14.82 3.81
C ALA A 35 -2.43 -13.45 3.54
N TYR A 36 -1.38 -13.08 4.27
CA TYR A 36 -0.58 -11.90 3.98
C TYR A 36 0.86 -12.16 4.38
N ARG A 37 1.80 -11.49 3.69
CA ARG A 37 3.20 -11.46 4.12
C ARG A 37 3.44 -10.21 4.95
N PRO A 38 4.27 -10.28 6.00
CA PRO A 38 4.73 -9.09 6.70
C PRO A 38 5.31 -8.06 5.72
N ARG A 39 5.01 -6.79 5.99
CA ARG A 39 5.59 -5.67 5.24
C ARG A 39 7.10 -5.78 5.26
N THR A 40 7.72 -5.66 4.10
CA THR A 40 9.17 -5.51 3.98
C THR A 40 9.49 -4.07 3.58
N ASP A 41 10.45 -3.48 4.28
CA ASP A 41 10.94 -2.13 4.02
C ASP A 41 12.40 -2.23 3.52
N LEU A 42 12.66 -1.64 2.37
CA LEU A 42 13.99 -1.40 1.83
C LEU A 42 14.34 0.08 2.05
N TYR A 43 15.44 0.32 2.76
CA TYR A 43 15.99 1.66 2.96
C TYR A 43 17.25 1.80 2.11
N LEU A 44 17.27 2.82 1.25
CA LEU A 44 18.44 3.14 0.44
C LEU A 44 19.03 4.47 0.95
N PRO A 45 20.18 4.42 1.67
CA PRO A 45 20.83 5.62 2.20
C PRO A 45 21.31 6.56 1.09
N GLN A 46 21.43 7.85 1.41
CA GLN A 46 22.11 8.88 0.58
C GLN A 46 21.58 9.07 -0.85
N THR A 47 20.37 8.63 -1.16
CA THR A 47 19.79 8.77 -2.50
C THR A 47 19.26 10.17 -2.82
N THR A 48 19.01 10.99 -1.81
CA THR A 48 18.48 12.35 -2.00
C THR A 48 19.13 13.32 -1.01
N ARG A 49 19.24 14.60 -1.39
CA ARG A 49 19.61 15.67 -0.43
C ARG A 49 18.50 15.91 0.61
N SER A 50 17.28 15.51 0.31
CA SER A 50 16.07 15.75 1.10
C SER A 50 15.83 14.69 2.18
N GLY A 51 16.34 13.47 2.03
CA GLY A 51 16.11 12.38 2.98
C GLY A 51 16.61 11.01 2.51
N VAL A 52 16.05 9.97 3.11
CA VAL A 52 16.32 8.57 2.78
C VAL A 52 15.21 8.02 1.92
N TYR A 53 15.55 7.30 0.86
CA TYR A 53 14.55 6.58 0.07
C TYR A 53 14.12 5.31 0.79
N ALA A 54 12.81 5.12 0.92
CA ALA A 54 12.22 3.96 1.58
C ALA A 54 11.16 3.33 0.66
N PHE A 55 11.50 2.17 0.10
CA PHE A 55 10.57 1.37 -0.69
C PHE A 55 9.94 0.31 0.20
N LYS A 56 8.63 0.11 0.10
CA LYS A 56 7.91 -0.88 0.90
C LYS A 56 7.05 -1.74 0.02
N SER A 57 7.05 -3.04 0.28
CA SER A 57 6.13 -3.99 -0.32
C SER A 57 5.37 -4.75 0.76
N MET A 58 4.11 -5.00 0.47
CA MET A 58 3.24 -5.87 1.25
C MET A 58 2.21 -6.48 0.31
N GLU A 59 1.88 -7.73 0.54
CA GLU A 59 0.85 -8.41 -0.24
C GLU A 59 -0.07 -9.22 0.66
N GLY A 60 -1.28 -9.39 0.17
CA GLY A 60 -2.29 -10.23 0.79
C GLY A 60 -3.17 -10.88 -0.26
N GLY A 61 -3.74 -12.02 0.09
CA GLY A 61 -4.67 -12.78 -0.73
C GLY A 61 -5.92 -13.14 0.05
N LEU A 62 -7.05 -13.11 -0.64
CA LEU A 62 -8.34 -13.57 -0.15
C LEU A 62 -8.80 -14.77 -0.99
N THR A 63 -9.61 -15.64 -0.40
CA THR A 63 -10.28 -16.72 -1.14
C THR A 63 -11.66 -16.31 -1.65
N ASP A 64 -12.31 -15.32 -1.02
CA ASP A 64 -13.59 -14.77 -1.46
C ASP A 64 -13.64 -13.22 -1.31
N PRO A 65 -13.51 -12.45 -2.41
CA PRO A 65 -13.24 -12.93 -3.76
C PRO A 65 -11.82 -13.51 -3.88
N PRO A 66 -11.57 -14.43 -4.83
CA PRO A 66 -10.25 -15.03 -5.04
C PRO A 66 -9.29 -14.03 -5.70
N VAL A 67 -8.71 -13.14 -4.90
CA VAL A 67 -7.84 -12.04 -5.36
C VAL A 67 -6.54 -11.97 -4.56
N VAL A 68 -5.46 -11.58 -5.22
CA VAL A 68 -4.19 -11.20 -4.58
C VAL A 68 -3.90 -9.73 -4.88
N ALA A 69 -3.52 -8.98 -3.85
CA ALA A 69 -3.13 -7.58 -3.96
C ALA A 69 -1.67 -7.40 -3.50
N LEU A 70 -0.84 -6.82 -4.36
CA LEU A 70 0.50 -6.34 -4.02
C LEU A 70 0.50 -4.83 -3.92
N ARG A 71 0.68 -4.31 -2.70
CA ARG A 71 0.85 -2.89 -2.46
C ARG A 71 2.33 -2.53 -2.39
N LEU A 72 2.67 -1.44 -3.06
CA LEU A 72 3.97 -0.81 -3.09
C LEU A 72 3.88 0.62 -2.57
N ASN A 73 4.89 1.06 -1.83
CA ASN A 73 5.08 2.47 -1.50
C ASN A 73 6.51 2.88 -1.89
N SER A 74 6.63 4.00 -2.60
CA SER A 74 7.90 4.59 -3.00
C SER A 74 8.04 5.93 -2.28
N ASP A 75 8.48 5.88 -1.03
CA ASP A 75 8.53 7.04 -0.16
C ASP A 75 9.94 7.67 -0.15
N VAL A 76 10.02 9.00 -0.05
CA VAL A 76 11.19 9.68 0.52
C VAL A 76 10.84 10.07 1.94
N ILE A 77 11.73 9.79 2.90
CA ILE A 77 11.47 10.01 4.33
C ILE A 77 12.59 10.81 4.99
N ARG A 78 12.25 11.46 6.09
CA ARG A 78 13.21 12.11 7.00
C ARG A 78 12.80 11.83 8.43
N TRP A 79 13.79 11.78 9.32
CA TRP A 79 13.55 11.77 10.75
C TRP A 79 13.79 13.18 11.30
N GLU A 80 12.84 13.67 12.09
CA GLU A 80 12.88 15.00 12.69
C GLU A 80 12.62 14.87 14.19
N GLU A 81 13.33 15.65 15.00
CA GLU A 81 13.03 15.76 16.43
C GLU A 81 11.87 16.75 16.63
N ARG A 82 10.83 16.31 17.33
CA ARG A 82 9.69 17.14 17.74
C ARG A 82 9.33 16.81 19.17
N GLU A 83 9.31 17.82 20.05
CA GLU A 83 8.95 17.66 21.46
C GLU A 83 9.74 16.52 22.17
N GLY A 84 11.04 16.42 21.89
CA GLY A 84 11.93 15.40 22.47
C GLY A 84 11.75 13.99 21.90
N ARG A 85 11.03 13.83 20.78
CA ARG A 85 10.81 12.54 20.11
C ARG A 85 11.31 12.57 18.67
N ILE A 86 11.93 11.48 18.23
CA ILE A 86 12.28 11.28 16.81
C ILE A 86 11.03 10.81 16.06
N VAL A 87 10.55 11.64 15.13
CA VAL A 87 9.38 11.36 14.29
C VAL A 87 9.83 11.11 12.85
N LYS A 88 9.32 10.02 12.26
CA LYS A 88 9.52 9.71 10.85
C LYS A 88 8.45 10.41 10.00
N ASN A 89 8.87 11.34 9.15
CA ASN A 89 8.02 12.07 8.22
C ASN A 89 8.23 11.58 6.78
N LYS A 90 7.15 11.61 5.98
CA LYS A 90 7.19 11.36 4.54
C LYS A 90 7.23 12.68 3.79
N ILE A 91 8.15 12.79 2.85
CA ILE A 91 8.31 13.98 2.00
C ILE A 91 7.57 13.74 0.68
N PRO A 92 6.62 14.61 0.31
CA PRO A 92 5.91 14.51 -0.97
C PRO A 92 6.78 15.01 -2.12
N GLN A 93 7.79 14.22 -2.50
CA GLN A 93 8.81 14.63 -3.48
C GLN A 93 8.45 14.27 -4.93
N ALA A 94 7.45 13.41 -5.16
CA ALA A 94 6.97 13.15 -6.50
C ALA A 94 6.23 14.38 -7.04
N GLY A 95 6.19 14.53 -8.38
CA GLY A 95 5.68 15.71 -9.07
C GLY A 95 4.41 16.32 -8.47
N SER A 96 4.31 17.65 -8.53
CA SER A 96 3.23 18.43 -7.89
C SER A 96 3.03 18.18 -6.39
N GLY A 97 4.08 17.74 -5.68
CA GLY A 97 4.02 17.55 -4.23
C GLY A 97 3.19 16.34 -3.81
N LYS A 98 3.40 15.18 -4.44
CA LYS A 98 2.65 13.95 -4.18
C LYS A 98 3.47 12.88 -3.44
N TRP A 99 2.77 11.98 -2.75
CA TRP A 99 3.31 10.69 -2.29
C TRP A 99 2.99 9.59 -3.29
N VAL A 100 3.84 8.56 -3.35
CA VAL A 100 3.70 7.49 -4.35
C VAL A 100 3.33 6.17 -3.67
N GLY A 101 2.20 5.63 -4.08
CA GLY A 101 1.76 4.27 -3.81
C GLY A 101 1.20 3.64 -5.08
N LEU A 102 1.29 2.32 -5.16
CA LEU A 102 0.71 1.54 -6.26
C LEU A 102 0.15 0.24 -5.67
N ILE A 103 -1.00 -0.20 -6.15
CA ILE A 103 -1.57 -1.50 -5.85
C ILE A 103 -1.72 -2.25 -7.16
N LEU A 104 -1.18 -3.46 -7.23
CA LEU A 104 -1.38 -4.40 -8.32
C LEU A 104 -2.35 -5.48 -7.85
N LEU A 105 -3.34 -5.80 -8.67
CA LEU A 105 -4.33 -6.82 -8.39
C LEU A 105 -4.16 -7.99 -9.36
N PHE A 106 -4.35 -9.20 -8.85
CA PHE A 106 -4.25 -10.44 -9.61
C PHE A 106 -5.44 -11.35 -9.27
N SER A 107 -5.93 -12.07 -10.26
CA SER A 107 -6.88 -13.17 -10.05
C SER A 107 -6.16 -14.33 -9.35
N ALA A 108 -6.67 -14.78 -8.21
CA ALA A 108 -6.17 -15.99 -7.57
C ALA A 108 -6.72 -17.27 -8.25
N GLU A 109 -7.66 -17.14 -9.18
CA GLU A 109 -8.19 -18.26 -9.98
C GLU A 109 -7.33 -18.51 -11.23
N THR A 110 -6.94 -17.44 -11.93
CA THR A 110 -6.23 -17.55 -13.22
C THR A 110 -4.76 -17.13 -13.16
N GLY A 111 -4.35 -16.37 -12.15
CA GLY A 111 -3.02 -15.78 -12.04
C GLY A 111 -2.82 -14.54 -12.92
N GLU A 112 -3.85 -14.10 -13.65
CA GLU A 112 -3.76 -12.93 -14.54
C GLU A 112 -3.82 -11.61 -13.75
N PRO A 113 -3.11 -10.57 -14.22
CA PRO A 113 -3.28 -9.22 -13.69
C PRO A 113 -4.66 -8.66 -14.04
N LEU A 114 -5.31 -8.03 -13.05
CA LEU A 114 -6.60 -7.36 -13.19
C LEU A 114 -6.40 -5.90 -13.67
#